data_AF-A0A4Q3RIB9-F1
#
_entry.id   AF-A0A4Q3RIB9-F1
#
_cell.length_a   1.000
_cell.length_b   1.000
_cell.length_c   1.000
_cell.angle_alpha   90.00
_cell.angle_beta   90.00
_cell.angle_gamma   90.00
#
_symmetry.space_group_name_H-M   'P 1'
#
loop_
_entity.id
_entity.type
_entity.pdbx_description
1 polymer ?
#
loop_
_entity_poly.entity_id
_entity_poly.type
_entity_poly.pdbx_seq_one_letter_code
_entity_poly.pdbx_strand_id
1 'polypeptide(L)'
;TEGSNGNMTIEGVAAIKITGNLTIEGITKAVTFPANMLFKDGMDGTVVMNGTLVIDRTDWGINYASEKHLGEGTISNDVKLFIKVVAKKIPIRLADVALVVHDNVVN
;
A
#
# COMPACT_ATOMS: atom_id res chain seq x y z
N THR A 1 40.09 -4.45 -6.53
CA THR A 1 39.10 -3.83 -5.63
C THR A 1 38.05 -3.17 -6.48
N GLU A 2 36.96 -3.88 -6.76
CA GLU A 2 35.61 -3.34 -6.94
C GLU A 2 34.63 -4.44 -6.49
N GLY A 3 33.55 -4.04 -5.83
CA GLY A 3 32.86 -4.78 -4.79
C GLY A 3 32.16 -6.07 -5.24
N SER A 4 32.17 -7.04 -4.32
CA SER A 4 31.18 -8.10 -4.26
C SER A 4 29.81 -7.47 -4.05
N ASN A 5 28.98 -7.48 -5.08
CA ASN A 5 27.55 -7.20 -4.96
C ASN A 5 26.84 -8.55 -5.06
N GLY A 6 26.95 -9.33 -4.00
CA GLY A 6 26.24 -10.60 -3.84
C GLY A 6 24.76 -10.45 -4.18
N ASN A 7 24.25 -11.48 -4.86
CA ASN A 7 22.85 -11.85 -5.06
C ASN A 7 21.81 -10.72 -5.20
N MET A 8 21.62 -10.22 -6.43
CA MET A 8 20.26 -9.81 -6.82
C MET A 8 19.42 -11.09 -6.98
N THR A 9 18.88 -11.64 -5.89
CA THR A 9 17.76 -12.57 -5.98
C THR A 9 16.61 -11.76 -6.58
N ILE A 10 16.20 -12.08 -7.80
CA ILE A 10 14.96 -11.53 -8.35
C ILE A 10 13.83 -12.17 -7.57
N GLU A 11 13.46 -11.46 -6.54
CA GLU A 11 12.27 -11.67 -5.75
C GLU A 11 11.07 -11.35 -6.63
N GLY A 12 10.06 -12.21 -6.64
CA GLY A 12 8.97 -12.14 -7.62
C GLY A 12 8.37 -10.74 -7.75
N VAL A 13 8.37 -10.22 -8.99
CA VAL A 13 7.59 -9.04 -9.35
C VAL A 13 6.19 -9.49 -9.72
N ALA A 14 5.19 -9.03 -8.98
CA ALA A 14 3.78 -9.31 -9.26
C ALA A 14 3.06 -8.03 -9.65
N ALA A 15 2.41 -8.03 -10.82
CA ALA A 15 1.43 -7.03 -11.18
C ALA A 15 0.10 -7.41 -10.53
N ILE A 16 -0.42 -6.53 -9.67
CA ILE A 16 -1.65 -6.76 -8.91
C ILE A 16 -2.65 -5.63 -9.15
N LYS A 17 -3.93 -5.93 -8.95
CA LYS A 17 -5.03 -4.95 -8.96
C LYS A 17 -5.49 -4.74 -7.52
N ILE A 18 -5.36 -3.52 -7.02
CA ILE A 18 -5.71 -3.17 -5.64
C ILE A 18 -7.07 -2.49 -5.66
N THR A 19 -8.01 -3.04 -4.88
CA THR A 19 -9.32 -2.45 -4.64
C THR A 19 -9.42 -2.06 -3.18
N GLY A 20 -9.94 -0.87 -2.91
CA GLY A 20 -10.15 -0.38 -1.55
C GLY A 20 -11.06 0.84 -1.52
N ASN A 21 -11.39 1.29 -0.32
CA ASN A 21 -12.18 2.49 -0.13
C ASN A 21 -11.27 3.70 0.11
N LEU A 22 -11.45 4.75 -0.68
CA LEU A 22 -10.78 6.03 -0.49
C LEU A 22 -11.79 7.03 0.09
N THR A 23 -11.41 7.61 1.23
CA THR A 23 -12.19 8.66 1.88
C THR A 23 -11.44 9.98 1.79
N ILE A 24 -12.08 11.01 1.25
CA ILE A 24 -11.57 12.40 1.18
C ILE A 24 -12.71 13.31 1.62
N GLU A 25 -12.44 14.21 2.56
CA GLU A 25 -13.45 15.15 3.12
C GLU A 25 -14.76 14.45 3.55
N GLY A 26 -14.66 13.25 4.14
CA GLY A 26 -15.81 12.49 4.63
C GLY A 26 -16.63 11.74 3.58
N ILE A 27 -16.34 11.90 2.28
CA ILE A 27 -16.97 11.12 1.21
C ILE A 27 -16.12 9.88 0.95
N THR A 28 -16.74 8.69 1.01
CA THR A 28 -16.06 7.41 0.75
C THR A 28 -16.51 6.82 -0.57
N LYS A 29 -15.56 6.42 -1.43
CA LYS A 29 -15.84 5.65 -2.65
C LYS A 29 -14.84 4.52 -2.84
N ALA A 30 -15.29 3.46 -3.50
CA ALA A 30 -14.41 2.38 -3.93
C ALA A 30 -13.52 2.85 -5.08
N VAL A 31 -12.22 2.58 -4.98
CA VAL A 31 -11.23 2.85 -6.02
C VAL A 31 -10.51 1.58 -6.38
N THR A 32 -9.98 1.54 -7.60
CA THR A 32 -9.20 0.40 -8.06
C THR A 32 -8.07 0.85 -8.96
N PHE A 33 -6.86 0.35 -8.71
CA PHE A 33 -5.68 0.73 -9.47
C PHE A 33 -4.69 -0.44 -9.60
N PRO A 34 -3.90 -0.48 -10.68
CA PRO A 34 -2.82 -1.44 -10.82
C PRO A 34 -1.62 -1.02 -9.96
N ALA A 35 -0.91 -2.01 -9.42
CA ALA A 35 0.34 -1.82 -8.70
C ALA A 35 1.33 -2.94 -9.01
N ASN A 36 2.61 -2.61 -8.90
CA ASN A 36 3.70 -3.58 -8.93
C ASN A 36 4.16 -3.85 -7.51
N MET A 37 4.20 -5.13 -7.14
CA MET A 37 4.69 -5.63 -5.86
C MET A 37 6.02 -6.35 -6.09
N LEU A 38 6.98 -6.11 -5.20
CA LEU A 38 8.30 -6.71 -5.17
C LEU A 38 8.54 -7.22 -3.75
N PHE A 39 8.83 -8.51 -3.62
CA PHE A 39 9.36 -9.06 -2.37
C PHE A 39 10.86 -8.71 -2.29
N LYS A 40 11.42 -8.59 -1.09
CA LYS A 40 12.86 -8.47 -0.86
C LYS A 40 13.20 -9.36 0.31
N ASP A 41 14.26 -10.14 0.20
CA ASP A 41 14.71 -11.12 1.17
C ASP A 41 13.71 -12.28 1.44
N GLY A 42 12.99 -12.73 0.41
CA GLY A 42 12.04 -13.86 0.43
C GLY A 42 10.63 -13.50 0.90
N MET A 43 9.75 -14.51 1.03
CA MET A 43 8.33 -14.32 1.40
C MET A 43 8.12 -13.73 2.81
N ASP A 44 9.07 -13.94 3.72
CA ASP A 44 9.06 -13.38 5.07
C ASP A 44 9.82 -12.04 5.17
N GLY A 45 10.33 -11.53 4.05
CA GLY A 45 11.13 -10.32 3.98
C GLY A 45 10.31 -9.04 3.85
N THR A 46 10.89 -8.04 3.18
CA THR A 46 10.27 -6.73 2.98
C THR A 46 9.49 -6.71 1.68
N VAL A 47 8.21 -6.34 1.72
CA VAL A 47 7.40 -6.09 0.54
C VAL A 47 7.46 -4.62 0.17
N VAL A 48 7.77 -4.32 -1.09
CA VAL A 48 7.68 -2.98 -1.67
C VAL A 48 6.60 -3.00 -2.73
N MET A 49 5.69 -2.03 -2.67
CA MET A 49 4.61 -1.89 -3.63
C MET A 49 4.60 -0.46 -4.19
N ASN A 50 4.46 -0.33 -5.51
CA ASN A 50 4.30 0.96 -6.18
C ASN A 50 3.07 0.91 -7.09
N GLY A 51 2.16 1.86 -6.95
CA GLY A 51 0.98 1.98 -7.79
C GLY A 51 0.65 3.44 -8.08
N THR A 52 -0.08 3.65 -9.16
CA THR A 52 -0.62 4.98 -9.51
C THR A 52 -2.13 4.87 -9.57
N LEU A 53 -2.80 5.60 -8.70
CA LEU A 53 -4.25 5.76 -8.72
C LEU A 53 -4.58 7.08 -9.39
N VAL A 54 -5.47 7.07 -10.38
CA VAL A 54 -6.03 8.27 -10.98
C VAL A 54 -7.50 8.34 -10.57
N ILE A 55 -7.92 9.47 -10.04
CA ILE A 55 -9.32 9.73 -9.65
C ILE A 55 -9.82 11.02 -10.27
N ASP A 56 -11.12 11.14 -10.45
CA ASP A 56 -11.79 12.43 -10.62
C ASP A 56 -12.05 13.02 -9.23
N ARG A 57 -11.45 14.17 -8.90
CA ARG A 57 -11.61 14.81 -7.58
C ARG A 57 -13.04 15.32 -7.32
N THR A 58 -13.83 15.54 -8.35
CA THR A 58 -15.23 16.02 -8.23
C THR A 58 -16.14 14.95 -7.65
N ASP A 59 -15.78 13.67 -7.77
CA ASP A 59 -16.45 12.55 -7.10
C ASP A 59 -16.43 12.69 -5.58
N TRP A 60 -15.41 13.34 -5.02
CA TRP A 60 -15.30 13.64 -3.59
C TRP A 60 -15.70 15.09 -3.25
N GLY A 61 -16.46 15.74 -4.11
CA GLY A 61 -17.02 17.08 -3.86
C GLY A 61 -16.03 18.24 -4.06
N ILE A 62 -14.80 17.98 -4.50
CA ILE A 62 -13.77 19.02 -4.70
C ILE A 62 -13.98 19.68 -6.07
N ASN A 63 -14.87 20.66 -6.14
CA ASN A 63 -15.34 21.25 -7.41
C ASN A 63 -14.66 22.58 -7.81
N TYR A 64 -13.82 23.16 -6.94
CA TYR A 64 -13.16 24.45 -7.19
C TYR A 64 -12.40 24.44 -8.52
N ALA A 65 -12.64 25.45 -9.36
CA ALA A 65 -12.02 25.59 -10.69
C ALA A 65 -12.07 24.32 -11.56
N SER A 66 -13.07 23.45 -11.35
CA SER A 66 -13.25 22.24 -12.17
C SER A 66 -13.52 22.60 -13.62
N GLU A 67 -13.19 21.68 -14.52
CA GLU A 67 -13.35 21.84 -15.99
C GLU A 67 -14.79 22.14 -16.45
N LYS A 68 -15.78 21.96 -15.56
CA LYS A 68 -17.17 22.39 -15.78
C LYS A 68 -17.34 23.92 -15.78
N HIS A 69 -16.35 24.67 -15.32
CA HIS A 69 -16.33 26.13 -15.23
C HIS A 69 -15.34 26.64 -16.28
N LEU A 70 -15.78 26.65 -17.55
CA LEU A 70 -14.98 26.94 -18.74
C LEU A 70 -14.41 28.37 -18.73
N GLY A 71 -13.24 28.56 -18.12
CA GLY A 71 -12.53 29.85 -18.07
C GLY A 71 -11.04 29.70 -17.78
N GLU A 72 -10.32 30.82 -17.82
CA GLU A 72 -8.91 30.90 -17.40
C GLU A 72 -8.78 30.48 -15.93
N GLY A 73 -7.76 29.68 -15.62
CA GLY A 73 -7.53 29.16 -14.26
C GLY A 73 -8.18 27.81 -13.94
N THR A 74 -8.69 27.10 -14.94
CA THR A 74 -9.21 25.73 -14.79
C THR A 74 -8.13 24.79 -14.23
N ILE A 75 -8.51 24.01 -13.22
CA ILE A 75 -7.69 22.96 -12.60
C ILE A 75 -8.32 21.62 -12.97
N SER A 76 -7.50 20.71 -13.51
CA SER A 76 -8.00 19.41 -13.95
C SER A 76 -8.76 18.66 -12.85
N ASN A 77 -9.77 17.90 -13.26
CA ASN A 77 -10.50 17.02 -12.38
C ASN A 77 -9.67 15.77 -12.05
N ASP A 78 -8.79 15.35 -12.97
CA ASP A 78 -7.93 14.19 -12.80
C ASP A 78 -6.80 14.47 -11.79
N VAL A 79 -6.81 13.72 -10.69
CA VAL A 79 -5.74 13.73 -9.69
C VAL A 79 -5.02 12.40 -9.72
N LYS A 80 -3.70 12.45 -9.90
CA LYS A 80 -2.81 11.29 -9.85
C LYS A 80 -2.18 11.16 -8.47
N LEU A 81 -2.46 10.05 -7.79
CA LEU A 81 -1.84 9.66 -6.54
C LEU A 81 -0.78 8.59 -6.79
N PHE A 82 0.47 8.92 -6.51
CA PHE A 82 1.58 7.97 -6.53
C PHE A 82 1.71 7.34 -5.15
N ILE A 83 1.50 6.02 -5.09
CA ILE A 83 1.44 5.27 -3.84
C ILE A 83 2.66 4.36 -3.78
N LYS A 84 3.49 4.54 -2.74
CA LYS A 84 4.59 3.65 -2.40
C LYS A 84 4.40 3.10 -0.99
N VAL A 85 4.31 1.79 -0.87
CA VAL A 85 4.23 1.10 0.43
C VAL A 85 5.47 0.24 0.60
N VAL A 86 6.05 0.29 1.81
CA VAL A 86 7.11 -0.61 2.25
C VAL A 86 6.65 -1.24 3.54
N ALA A 87 6.56 -2.57 3.56
CA ALA A 87 6.07 -3.34 4.71
C ALA A 87 7.02 -4.49 5.00
N LYS A 88 7.18 -4.84 6.28
CA LYS A 88 7.97 -6.00 6.72
C LYS A 88 7.12 -6.84 7.65
N LYS A 89 7.17 -8.17 7.48
CA LYS A 89 6.53 -9.09 8.41
C LYS A 89 7.12 -8.92 9.80
N ILE A 90 6.26 -8.74 10.81
CA ILE A 90 6.67 -8.75 12.21
C ILE A 90 6.80 -10.23 12.62
N PRO A 91 7.99 -10.73 12.99
CA PRO A 91 8.13 -12.09 13.48
C PRO A 91 7.47 -12.20 14.85
N ILE A 92 6.62 -13.22 15.03
CA ILE A 92 6.09 -13.58 16.34
C ILE A 92 7.27 -14.05 17.21
N ARG A 93 7.51 -13.39 18.35
CA ARG A 93 8.52 -13.84 19.31
C ARG A 93 7.85 -14.84 20.25
N LEU A 94 8.53 -15.95 20.53
CA LEU A 94 8.06 -16.95 21.52
C LEU A 94 7.82 -16.33 22.91
N ALA A 95 8.51 -15.23 23.23
CA ALA A 95 8.32 -14.47 24.46
C ALA A 95 6.96 -13.73 24.55
N ASP A 96 6.27 -13.49 23.42
CA ASP A 96 4.96 -12.84 23.38
C ASP A 96 3.82 -13.85 23.61
N VAL A 97 4.11 -15.15 23.59
CA VAL A 97 3.17 -16.24 23.84
C VAL A 97 3.44 -16.80 25.24
N ALA A 98 2.94 -16.13 26.28
CA ALA A 98 2.94 -16.68 27.62
C ALA A 98 1.88 -17.80 27.71
N LEU A 99 2.30 -19.05 27.51
CA LEU A 99 1.48 -20.22 27.84
C LEU A 99 1.52 -20.41 29.37
N VAL A 100 0.51 -19.90 30.08
CA VAL A 100 0.33 -20.23 31.51
C VAL A 100 -0.22 -21.64 31.61
N VAL A 101 0.67 -22.63 31.77
CA VAL A 101 0.28 -23.97 32.17
C VAL A 101 0.16 -23.96 33.69
N HIS A 102 -1.07 -24.01 34.21
CA HIS A 102 -1.29 -24.31 35.61
C HIS A 102 -1.17 -25.82 35.77
N ASP A 103 -0.04 -26.30 36.31
CA ASP A 103 0.11 -27.69 36.72
C ASP A 103 -0.86 -27.97 37.87
N ASN A 104 -1.89 -28.76 37.57
CA ASN A 104 -2.85 -29.22 38.56
C ASN A 104 -2.25 -30.47 39.23
N VAL A 105 -1.38 -30.26 40.22
CA VAL A 105 -0.91 -31.34 41.09
C VAL A 105 -2.05 -31.68 42.05
N VAL A 106 -2.78 -32.74 41.76
CA VAL A 106 -3.72 -33.34 42.71
C VAL A 106 -2.94 -34.38 43.52
N ASN A 107 -2.89 -34.15 44.83
CA ASN A 107 -2.28 -35.01 45.84
C ASN A 107 -3.13 -36.27 46.07
#